data_AF-A0A9D0THS1-F1
#
_entry.id   AF-A0A9D0THS1-F1
#
_cell.length_a   1.000
_cell.length_b   1.000
_cell.length_c   1.000
_cell.angle_alpha   90.00
_cell.angle_beta   90.00
_cell.angle_gamma   90.00
#
_symmetry.space_group_name_H-M   'P 1'
#
loop_
_entity.id
_entity.type
_entity.pdbx_description
1 polymer ?
#
loop_
_entity_poly.entity_id
_entity_poly.type
_entity_poly.pdbx_seq_one_letter_code
_entity_poly.pdbx_strand_id
1 'polypeptide(L)'
;MDLQTLTYIIVGLTFALYIGIAIWARAGTTGEFYVAGKGVPPMLNGMATAADWMSAASFISMAGLIAFNGYGASVFLMGWTGGYVLLAMLLAPYLRKYGKFTVPEFIGDRYYSKTARIVAVFCLIMASITYVIGQMKGIGVAFSRFLEMPFDVGLGVGMAIVFFYAVLGGMKGITYTQIAQYCVLIFAYTVPAVFISMHLTGQPLPQVGLGSKMADGTYLLDKLDTVVTDLGFKEYTTSVLGGSKLNMFVYTLTLMIGTAGLPHVITRFFTVPRVKDARSSAGWALVFIALLYTVAPAVGAMARLNLMTTIQPSPTE
;
A
#
# COMPACT_ATOMS: atom_id res chain seq x y z
N MET A 1 4.64 -28.20 15.19
CA MET A 1 5.59 -27.59 14.24
C MET A 1 5.96 -26.24 14.82
N ASP A 2 7.25 -25.90 14.87
CA ASP A 2 7.69 -24.64 15.46
C ASP A 2 7.26 -23.42 14.60
N LEU A 3 7.00 -22.27 15.24
CA LEU A 3 6.50 -21.06 14.57
C LEU A 3 7.49 -20.56 13.51
N GLN A 4 8.79 -20.65 13.79
CA GLN A 4 9.84 -20.25 12.88
C GLN A 4 9.85 -21.14 11.63
N THR A 5 9.68 -22.46 11.82
CA THR A 5 9.58 -23.43 10.71
C THR A 5 8.34 -23.13 9.84
N LEU A 6 7.20 -22.85 10.45
CA LEU A 6 5.98 -22.46 9.73
C LEU A 6 6.19 -21.17 8.93
N THR A 7 6.87 -20.19 9.52
CA THR A 7 7.20 -18.92 8.86
C THR A 7 8.08 -19.14 7.64
N TYR A 8 9.15 -19.94 7.76
CA TYR A 8 10.00 -20.28 6.62
C TYR A 8 9.25 -21.01 5.50
N ILE A 9 8.35 -21.94 5.85
CA ILE A 9 7.54 -22.64 4.86
C ILE A 9 6.61 -21.68 4.13
N ILE A 10 5.85 -20.84 4.86
CA ILE A 10 4.90 -19.91 4.23
C ILE A 10 5.64 -18.88 3.37
N VAL A 11 6.72 -18.28 3.89
CA VAL A 11 7.53 -17.32 3.15
C VAL A 11 8.16 -17.98 1.91
N GLY A 12 8.73 -19.17 2.06
CA GLY A 12 9.30 -19.94 0.95
C GLY A 12 8.26 -20.26 -0.13
N LEU A 13 7.06 -20.72 0.26
CA LEU A 13 5.96 -21.01 -0.66
C LEU A 13 5.48 -19.77 -1.39
N THR A 14 5.38 -18.61 -0.73
CA THR A 14 4.98 -17.36 -1.39
C THR A 14 6.02 -16.90 -2.41
N PHE A 15 7.32 -16.97 -2.09
CA PHE A 15 8.37 -16.69 -3.07
C PHE A 15 8.38 -17.68 -4.22
N ALA A 16 8.23 -18.99 -3.95
CA ALA A 16 8.14 -20.01 -4.98
C ALA A 16 6.96 -19.76 -5.93
N LEU A 17 5.80 -19.37 -5.39
CA LEU A 17 4.62 -18.98 -6.18
C LEU A 17 4.95 -17.77 -7.07
N TYR A 18 5.54 -16.70 -6.53
CA TYR A 18 5.84 -15.50 -7.31
C TYR A 18 6.90 -15.74 -8.38
N ILE A 19 7.96 -16.49 -8.07
CA ILE A 19 8.99 -16.88 -9.03
C ILE A 19 8.40 -17.80 -10.11
N GLY A 20 7.57 -18.77 -9.72
CA GLY A 20 6.88 -19.67 -10.64
C GLY A 20 5.99 -18.92 -11.62
N ILE A 21 5.21 -17.94 -11.15
CA ILE A 21 4.41 -17.05 -12.00
C ILE A 21 5.30 -16.22 -12.92
N ALA A 22 6.41 -15.67 -12.43
CA ALA A 22 7.33 -14.86 -13.23
C ALA A 22 7.98 -15.67 -14.38
N ILE A 23 8.32 -16.94 -14.13
CA ILE A 23 8.87 -17.86 -15.15
C ILE A 23 7.78 -18.23 -16.17
N TRP A 24 6.57 -18.56 -15.69
CA TRP A 24 5.45 -18.94 -16.55
C TRP A 24 4.97 -17.77 -17.44
N ALA A 25 4.91 -16.56 -16.88
CA ALA A 25 4.45 -15.35 -17.57
C ALA A 25 5.59 -14.53 -18.19
N ARG A 26 6.75 -15.16 -18.46
CA ARG A 26 7.94 -14.52 -19.04
C ARG A 26 7.58 -13.78 -20.34
N ALA A 27 8.00 -12.51 -20.42
CA ALA A 27 7.79 -11.69 -21.61
C ALA A 27 8.69 -12.13 -22.78
N GLY A 28 8.10 -12.40 -23.94
CA GLY A 28 8.81 -12.75 -25.17
C GLY A 28 9.04 -11.58 -26.13
N THR A 29 8.35 -10.46 -25.92
CA THR A 29 8.43 -9.26 -26.78
C THR A 29 8.54 -7.96 -25.98
N THR A 30 9.04 -6.89 -26.60
CA THR A 30 9.14 -5.54 -25.99
C THR A 30 7.79 -5.03 -25.48
N GLY A 31 6.69 -5.32 -26.19
CA GLY A 31 5.34 -4.95 -25.78
C GLY A 31 4.85 -5.71 -24.53
N GLU A 32 5.21 -6.98 -24.39
CA GLU A 32 4.95 -7.74 -23.17
C GLU A 32 5.83 -7.28 -22.01
N PHE A 33 7.08 -6.90 -22.30
CA PHE A 33 8.03 -6.45 -21.30
C PHE A 33 7.66 -5.10 -20.69
N TYR A 34 7.16 -4.13 -21.47
CA TYR A 34 6.82 -2.80 -20.96
C TYR A 34 5.34 -2.59 -20.63
N VAL A 35 4.42 -3.24 -21.35
CA VAL A 35 2.97 -2.99 -21.20
C VAL A 35 2.11 -4.26 -21.14
N ALA A 36 2.72 -5.41 -20.83
CA ALA A 36 2.01 -6.69 -20.70
C ALA A 36 1.14 -7.04 -21.93
N GLY A 37 1.55 -6.59 -23.13
CA GLY A 37 0.83 -6.85 -24.37
C GLY A 37 -0.55 -6.18 -24.48
N LYS A 38 -0.89 -5.25 -23.58
CA LYS A 38 -2.19 -4.55 -23.53
C LYS A 38 -3.43 -5.46 -23.35
N GLY A 39 -3.22 -6.70 -22.91
CA GLY A 39 -4.27 -7.73 -22.86
C GLY A 39 -4.89 -7.97 -21.48
N VAL A 40 -4.50 -7.22 -20.45
CA VAL A 40 -4.91 -7.50 -19.07
C VAL A 40 -6.35 -7.01 -18.83
N PRO A 41 -7.26 -7.87 -18.34
CA PRO A 41 -8.61 -7.47 -17.98
C PRO A 41 -8.64 -6.33 -16.95
N PRO A 42 -9.59 -5.37 -17.02
CA PRO A 42 -9.63 -4.20 -16.14
C PRO A 42 -9.61 -4.53 -14.65
N MET A 43 -10.34 -5.58 -14.24
CA MET A 43 -10.42 -6.02 -12.84
C MET A 43 -9.07 -6.56 -12.36
N LEU A 44 -8.42 -7.42 -13.15
CA LEU A 44 -7.10 -7.98 -12.83
C LEU A 44 -6.01 -6.90 -12.81
N ASN A 45 -6.07 -5.94 -13.73
CA ASN A 45 -5.16 -4.79 -13.70
C ASN A 45 -5.43 -3.87 -12.50
N GLY A 46 -6.70 -3.73 -12.09
CA GLY A 46 -7.08 -3.02 -10.88
C GLY A 46 -6.51 -3.69 -9.63
N MET A 47 -6.58 -5.02 -9.57
CA MET A 47 -6.00 -5.83 -8.49
C MET A 47 -4.47 -5.71 -8.44
N ALA A 48 -3.80 -5.81 -9.60
CA ALA A 48 -2.36 -5.61 -9.70
C ALA A 48 -1.94 -4.22 -9.22
N THR A 49 -2.67 -3.18 -9.67
CA THR A 49 -2.43 -1.80 -9.25
C THR A 49 -2.66 -1.62 -7.75
N ALA A 50 -3.68 -2.29 -7.17
CA ALA A 50 -3.91 -2.26 -5.74
C ALA A 50 -2.80 -2.96 -4.95
N ALA A 51 -2.25 -4.09 -5.42
CA ALA A 51 -1.07 -4.71 -4.80
C ALA A 51 0.16 -3.79 -4.84
N ASP A 52 0.40 -3.15 -5.98
CA ASP A 52 1.48 -2.17 -6.14
C ASP A 52 1.32 -1.00 -5.15
N TRP A 53 0.07 -0.61 -4.90
CA TRP A 53 -0.31 0.42 -3.94
C TRP A 53 -0.15 -0.02 -2.47
N MET A 54 -0.43 -1.29 -2.16
CA MET A 54 -0.34 -1.90 -0.83
C MET A 54 1.11 -2.20 -0.40
N SER A 55 2.03 -1.35 -0.84
CA SER A 55 3.47 -1.44 -0.58
C SER A 55 3.82 -1.32 0.91
N ALA A 56 5.11 -1.43 1.26
CA ALA A 56 5.56 -1.32 2.66
C ALA A 56 5.08 -0.02 3.34
N ALA A 57 4.95 1.08 2.57
CA ALA A 57 4.40 2.34 3.04
C ALA A 57 2.95 2.20 3.53
N SER A 58 2.12 1.49 2.77
CA SER A 58 0.69 1.32 3.09
C SER A 58 0.47 0.24 4.14
N PHE A 59 1.16 -0.89 4.03
CA PHE A 59 0.94 -2.04 4.91
C PHE A 59 1.58 -1.85 6.30
N ILE A 60 2.84 -1.41 6.33
CA ILE A 60 3.61 -1.28 7.59
C ILE A 60 3.52 0.16 8.10
N SER A 61 3.85 1.15 7.26
CA SER A 61 4.00 2.53 7.74
C SER A 61 2.65 3.17 8.09
N MET A 62 1.60 2.95 7.31
CA MET A 62 0.27 3.51 7.60
C MET A 62 -0.30 2.97 8.92
N ALA A 63 -0.28 1.65 9.11
CA ALA A 63 -0.74 1.01 10.33
C ALA A 63 0.03 1.53 11.56
N GLY A 64 1.36 1.65 11.44
CA GLY A 64 2.19 2.25 12.49
C GLY A 64 1.85 3.72 12.74
N LEU A 65 1.76 4.54 11.69
CA LEU A 65 1.44 5.96 11.82
C LEU A 65 0.05 6.19 12.44
N ILE A 66 -0.95 5.38 12.08
CA ILE A 66 -2.28 5.43 12.69
C ILE A 66 -2.20 5.00 14.15
N ALA A 67 -1.50 3.91 14.48
CA ALA A 67 -1.34 3.46 15.86
C ALA A 67 -0.66 4.51 16.76
N PHE A 68 0.30 5.28 16.24
CA PHE A 68 1.03 6.30 17.01
C PHE A 68 0.40 7.69 17.00
N ASN A 69 -0.12 8.14 15.85
CA ASN A 69 -0.63 9.51 15.67
C ASN A 69 -2.17 9.59 15.67
N GLY A 70 -2.87 8.46 15.74
CA GLY A 70 -4.34 8.42 15.78
C GLY A 70 -5.02 9.11 14.59
N TYR A 71 -6.04 9.90 14.87
CA TYR A 71 -6.83 10.63 13.88
C TYR A 71 -5.97 11.56 13.01
N GLY A 72 -4.89 12.12 13.54
CA GLY A 72 -3.94 12.94 12.78
C GLY A 72 -3.35 12.21 11.57
N ALA A 73 -3.18 10.89 11.63
CA ALA A 73 -2.68 10.09 10.51
C ALA A 73 -3.72 9.89 9.38
N SER A 74 -5.00 10.25 9.60
CA SER A 74 -6.04 10.13 8.56
C SER A 74 -5.74 10.95 7.31
N VAL A 75 -4.87 11.95 7.38
CA VAL A 75 -4.36 12.70 6.21
C VAL A 75 -3.68 11.80 5.19
N PHE A 76 -3.01 10.73 5.63
CA PHE A 76 -2.38 9.77 4.73
C PHE A 76 -3.46 8.94 4.03
N LEU A 77 -4.49 8.51 4.75
CA LEU A 77 -5.63 7.79 4.19
C LEU A 77 -6.35 8.63 3.14
N MET A 78 -6.74 9.86 3.50
CA MET A 78 -7.47 10.78 2.62
C MET A 78 -6.60 11.29 1.47
N GLY A 79 -5.34 11.61 1.74
CA GLY A 79 -4.41 12.16 0.77
C GLY A 79 -4.10 11.16 -0.34
N TRP A 80 -3.76 9.94 0.04
CA TRP A 80 -3.45 8.85 -0.88
C TRP A 80 -4.66 8.41 -1.71
N THR A 81 -5.81 8.20 -1.07
CA THR A 81 -7.04 7.82 -1.79
C THR A 81 -7.53 8.94 -2.71
N GLY A 82 -7.51 10.19 -2.22
CA GLY A 82 -7.89 11.36 -2.99
C GLY A 82 -6.97 11.59 -4.20
N GLY A 83 -5.66 11.36 -4.06
CA GLY A 83 -4.74 11.43 -5.17
C GLY A 83 -4.98 10.38 -6.24
N TYR A 84 -5.39 9.16 -5.83
CA TYR A 84 -5.77 8.11 -6.78
C TYR A 84 -7.05 8.49 -7.55
N VAL A 85 -8.01 9.12 -6.89
CA VAL A 85 -9.21 9.67 -7.53
C VAL A 85 -8.84 10.77 -8.56
N LEU A 86 -7.93 11.69 -8.21
CA LEU A 86 -7.42 12.69 -9.15
C LEU A 86 -6.75 12.04 -10.36
N LEU A 87 -5.89 11.05 -10.13
CA LEU A 87 -5.20 10.34 -11.19
C LEU A 87 -6.19 9.57 -12.09
N ALA A 88 -7.20 8.92 -11.51
CA ALA A 88 -8.21 8.15 -12.23
C ALA A 88 -9.09 9.05 -13.12
N MET A 89 -9.47 10.23 -12.61
CA MET A 89 -10.37 11.16 -13.32
C MET A 89 -9.62 12.07 -14.29
N LEU A 90 -8.46 12.59 -13.91
CA LEU A 90 -7.77 13.68 -14.62
C LEU A 90 -6.58 13.22 -15.46
N LEU A 91 -5.90 12.12 -15.11
CA LEU A 91 -4.67 11.72 -15.80
C LEU A 91 -4.86 10.46 -16.67
N ALA A 92 -5.46 9.40 -16.12
CA ALA A 92 -5.55 8.10 -16.78
C ALA A 92 -6.16 8.14 -18.20
N PRO A 93 -7.25 8.87 -18.49
CA PRO A 93 -7.83 8.92 -19.84
C PRO A 93 -6.92 9.62 -20.87
N TYR A 94 -6.25 10.69 -20.46
CA TYR A 94 -5.42 11.51 -21.34
C TYR A 94 -4.10 10.82 -21.67
N LEU A 95 -3.48 10.22 -20.66
CA LEU A 95 -2.25 9.45 -20.85
C LEU A 95 -2.52 8.26 -21.77
N ARG A 96 -3.66 7.55 -21.58
CA ARG A 96 -4.02 6.44 -22.46
C ARG A 96 -4.26 6.91 -23.90
N LYS A 97 -4.92 8.06 -24.10
CA LYS A 97 -5.16 8.63 -25.44
C LYS A 97 -3.87 9.01 -26.15
N TYR A 98 -2.83 9.42 -25.41
CA TYR A 98 -1.53 9.80 -25.97
C TYR A 98 -0.70 8.60 -26.45
N GLY A 99 -0.94 7.39 -25.93
CA GLY A 99 -0.39 6.15 -26.46
C GLY A 99 1.13 5.95 -26.31
N LYS A 100 1.83 6.87 -25.65
CA LYS A 100 3.26 6.79 -25.33
C LYS A 100 3.53 5.92 -24.09
N PHE A 101 4.77 5.47 -23.95
CA PHE A 101 5.16 4.53 -22.90
C PHE A 101 5.65 5.22 -21.62
N THR A 102 6.00 6.51 -21.65
CA THR A 102 6.58 7.23 -20.51
C THR A 102 6.00 8.63 -20.30
N VAL A 103 5.92 9.05 -19.03
CA VAL A 103 5.46 10.41 -18.65
C VAL A 103 6.40 11.52 -19.14
N PRO A 104 7.74 11.38 -19.08
CA PRO A 104 8.62 12.43 -19.59
C PRO A 104 8.49 12.64 -21.11
N GLU A 105 8.24 11.58 -21.87
CA GLU A 105 7.96 11.69 -23.31
C GLU A 105 6.65 12.45 -23.55
N PHE A 106 5.60 12.17 -22.78
CA PHE A 106 4.35 12.94 -22.81
C PHE A 106 4.59 14.43 -22.56
N ILE A 107 5.38 14.80 -21.55
CA ILE A 107 5.69 16.21 -21.24
C ILE A 107 6.49 16.86 -22.38
N GLY A 108 7.49 16.16 -22.91
CA GLY A 108 8.31 16.64 -24.02
C GLY A 108 7.48 16.97 -25.26
N ASP A 109 6.60 16.05 -25.65
CA ASP A 109 5.75 16.19 -26.82
C ASP A 109 4.64 17.24 -26.59
N ARG A 110 4.04 17.27 -25.39
CA ARG A 110 2.95 18.20 -25.05
C ARG A 110 3.37 19.67 -25.07
N TYR A 111 4.62 19.96 -24.72
CA TYR A 111 5.20 21.30 -24.69
C TYR A 111 6.21 21.55 -25.81
N TYR A 112 6.38 20.60 -26.75
CA TYR A 112 7.36 20.66 -27.84
C TYR A 112 8.78 21.04 -27.37
N SER A 113 9.19 20.56 -26.19
CA SER A 113 10.42 21.00 -25.52
C SER A 113 11.28 19.84 -25.04
N LYS A 114 12.50 19.74 -25.59
CA LYS A 114 13.52 18.78 -25.12
C LYS A 114 13.94 19.07 -23.67
N THR A 115 14.01 20.34 -23.28
CA THR A 115 14.35 20.74 -21.91
C THR A 115 13.29 20.26 -20.93
N ALA A 116 12.00 20.44 -21.24
CA ALA A 116 10.91 19.95 -20.39
C ALA A 116 10.94 18.43 -20.22
N ARG A 117 11.27 17.68 -21.28
CA ARG A 117 11.48 16.23 -21.22
C ARG A 117 12.62 15.86 -20.27
N ILE A 118 13.77 16.53 -20.36
CA ILE A 118 14.93 16.24 -19.51
C ILE A 118 14.63 16.52 -18.04
N VAL A 119 13.98 17.66 -17.74
CA VAL A 119 13.54 17.99 -16.37
C VAL A 119 12.58 16.93 -15.84
N ALA A 120 11.61 16.49 -16.65
CA ALA A 120 10.68 15.43 -16.26
C ALA A 120 11.38 14.09 -15.99
N VAL A 121 12.42 13.73 -16.76
CA VAL A 121 13.25 12.54 -16.50
C VAL A 121 13.94 12.67 -15.15
N PHE A 122 14.56 13.81 -14.85
CA PHE A 122 15.24 14.03 -13.56
C PHE A 122 14.26 13.92 -12.38
N CYS A 123 13.11 14.58 -12.46
CA CYS A 123 12.06 14.49 -11.44
C CYS A 123 11.57 13.04 -11.24
N LEU A 124 11.37 12.30 -12.35
CA LEU A 124 10.94 10.91 -12.31
C LEU A 124 11.97 9.99 -11.64
N ILE A 125 13.27 10.18 -11.94
CA ILE A 125 14.36 9.41 -11.32
C ILE A 125 14.43 9.71 -9.83
N MET A 126 14.42 10.99 -9.43
CA MET A 126 14.49 11.41 -8.03
C MET A 126 13.33 10.83 -7.21
N ALA A 127 12.10 10.91 -7.74
CA ALA A 127 10.92 10.33 -7.10
C ALA A 127 11.01 8.81 -7.00
N SER A 128 11.46 8.14 -8.07
CA SER A 128 11.56 6.67 -8.11
C SER A 128 12.62 6.13 -7.15
N ILE A 129 13.81 6.76 -7.09
CA ILE A 129 14.87 6.36 -6.14
C ILE A 129 14.39 6.52 -4.70
N THR A 130 13.80 7.66 -4.36
CA THR A 130 13.27 7.92 -3.02
C THR A 130 12.24 6.87 -2.61
N TYR A 131 11.35 6.50 -3.53
CA TYR A 131 10.37 5.47 -3.29
C TYR A 131 11.01 4.08 -3.08
N VAL A 132 11.96 3.70 -3.94
CA VAL A 132 12.67 2.42 -3.83
C VAL A 132 13.40 2.30 -2.50
N ILE A 133 14.07 3.36 -2.02
CA ILE A 133 14.73 3.35 -0.70
C ILE A 133 13.75 2.99 0.42
N GLY A 134 12.56 3.58 0.40
CA GLY A 134 11.51 3.26 1.39
C GLY A 134 11.07 1.79 1.34
N GLN A 135 10.86 1.23 0.14
CA GLN A 135 10.49 -0.17 -0.03
C GLN A 135 11.60 -1.13 0.43
N MET A 136 12.85 -0.81 0.11
CA MET A 136 14.01 -1.60 0.50
C MET A 136 14.17 -1.64 2.02
N LYS A 137 13.95 -0.51 2.71
CA LYS A 137 13.91 -0.50 4.18
C LYS A 137 12.79 -1.37 4.73
N GLY A 138 11.62 -1.38 4.08
CA GLY A 138 10.50 -2.26 4.43
C GLY A 138 10.88 -3.75 4.36
N ILE A 139 11.55 -4.16 3.29
CA ILE A 139 12.07 -5.52 3.11
C ILE A 139 13.03 -5.89 4.24
N GLY A 140 14.02 -5.04 4.53
CA GLY A 140 14.99 -5.29 5.60
C GLY A 140 14.35 -5.41 6.99
N VAL A 141 13.35 -4.57 7.29
CA VAL A 141 12.60 -4.66 8.56
C VAL A 141 11.80 -5.96 8.63
N ALA A 142 11.10 -6.33 7.56
CA ALA A 142 10.33 -7.58 7.54
C ALA A 142 11.22 -8.81 7.70
N PHE A 143 12.32 -8.89 6.95
CA PHE A 143 13.21 -10.05 6.97
C PHE A 143 13.96 -10.17 8.30
N SER A 144 14.42 -9.05 8.87
CA SER A 144 15.08 -9.08 10.18
C SER A 144 14.16 -9.50 11.32
N ARG A 145 12.86 -9.20 11.22
CA ARG A 145 11.89 -9.55 12.26
C ARG A 145 11.31 -10.96 12.11
N PHE A 146 11.03 -11.41 10.89
CA PHE A 146 10.35 -12.69 10.68
C PHE A 146 11.28 -13.84 10.31
N LEU A 147 12.45 -13.55 9.71
CA LEU A 147 13.44 -14.56 9.35
C LEU A 147 14.64 -14.58 10.31
N GLU A 148 14.63 -13.68 11.31
CA GLU A 148 15.65 -13.54 12.36
C GLU A 148 17.09 -13.36 11.82
N MET A 149 17.21 -12.73 10.65
CA MET A 149 18.50 -12.44 10.02
C MET A 149 18.95 -10.99 10.26
N PRO A 150 20.26 -10.69 10.21
CA PRO A 150 20.74 -9.31 10.27
C PRO A 150 20.10 -8.45 9.18
N PHE A 151 19.81 -7.18 9.50
CA PHE A 151 19.10 -6.26 8.61
C PHE A 151 19.77 -6.15 7.22
N ASP A 152 21.09 -6.02 7.18
CA ASP A 152 21.86 -5.88 5.93
C ASP A 152 21.79 -7.13 5.06
N VAL A 153 21.84 -8.31 5.69
CA VAL A 153 21.70 -9.60 5.00
C VAL A 153 20.28 -9.76 4.45
N GLY A 154 19.26 -9.45 5.26
CA GLY A 154 17.86 -9.52 4.83
C GLY A 154 17.53 -8.56 3.69
N LEU A 155 18.07 -7.34 3.76
CA LEU A 155 17.99 -6.38 2.66
C LEU A 155 18.64 -6.93 1.39
N GLY A 156 19.87 -7.44 1.48
CA GLY A 156 20.60 -7.97 0.33
C GLY A 156 19.89 -9.15 -0.35
N VAL A 157 19.41 -10.11 0.45
CA VAL A 157 18.66 -11.28 -0.06
C VAL A 157 17.35 -10.84 -0.72
N GLY A 158 16.57 -9.97 -0.06
CA GLY A 158 15.32 -9.48 -0.61
C GLY A 158 15.51 -8.68 -1.91
N MET A 159 16.56 -7.85 -2.00
CA MET A 159 16.93 -7.16 -3.22
C MET A 159 17.26 -8.12 -4.36
N ALA A 160 18.05 -9.16 -4.10
CA ALA A 160 18.42 -10.16 -5.11
C ALA A 160 17.20 -10.92 -5.64
N ILE A 161 16.28 -11.33 -4.75
CA ILE A 161 15.04 -12.03 -5.14
C ILE A 161 14.17 -11.13 -6.02
N VAL A 162 13.91 -9.89 -5.57
CA VAL A 162 13.07 -8.93 -6.31
C VAL A 162 13.69 -8.61 -7.67
N PHE A 163 15.00 -8.40 -7.72
CA PHE A 163 15.71 -8.16 -8.97
C PHE A 163 15.55 -9.34 -9.95
N PHE A 164 15.74 -10.57 -9.48
CA PHE A 164 15.70 -11.76 -10.33
C PHE A 164 14.33 -11.95 -10.99
N TYR A 165 13.24 -11.97 -10.21
CA TYR A 165 11.91 -12.20 -10.80
C TYR A 165 11.40 -10.99 -11.60
N ALA A 166 11.77 -9.76 -11.24
CA ALA A 166 11.35 -8.56 -11.96
C ALA A 166 12.00 -8.48 -13.35
N VAL A 167 13.30 -8.77 -13.45
CA VAL A 167 14.04 -8.77 -14.73
C VAL A 167 13.57 -9.90 -15.64
N LEU A 168 13.32 -11.10 -15.08
CA LEU A 168 12.86 -12.25 -15.88
C LEU A 168 11.43 -12.10 -16.39
N GLY A 169 10.51 -11.59 -15.56
CA GLY A 169 9.08 -11.55 -15.90
C GLY A 169 8.65 -10.39 -16.80
N GLY A 170 9.33 -9.24 -16.71
CA GLY A 170 8.85 -7.98 -17.32
C GLY A 170 7.47 -7.56 -16.79
N MET A 171 6.83 -6.56 -17.41
CA MET A 171 5.52 -6.05 -16.97
C MET A 171 4.44 -7.13 -16.95
N LYS A 172 4.46 -8.09 -17.88
CA LYS A 172 3.55 -9.26 -17.89
C LYS A 172 3.72 -10.10 -16.63
N GLY A 173 4.94 -10.55 -16.33
CA GLY A 173 5.23 -11.31 -15.11
C GLY A 173 4.89 -10.53 -13.85
N ILE A 174 5.30 -9.26 -13.76
CA ILE A 174 5.01 -8.39 -12.61
C ILE A 174 3.49 -8.24 -12.40
N THR A 175 2.71 -8.16 -13.47
CA THR A 175 1.24 -8.03 -13.34
C THR A 175 0.62 -9.27 -12.69
N TYR A 176 0.97 -10.46 -13.17
CA TYR A 176 0.41 -11.69 -12.61
C TYR A 176 0.93 -11.99 -11.20
N THR A 177 2.19 -11.67 -10.90
CA THR A 177 2.70 -11.79 -9.53
C THR A 177 2.00 -10.81 -8.60
N GLN A 178 1.73 -9.57 -9.03
CA GLN A 178 0.99 -8.59 -8.23
C GLN A 178 -0.47 -9.01 -7.96
N ILE A 179 -1.14 -9.65 -8.91
CA ILE A 179 -2.48 -10.22 -8.70
C ILE A 179 -2.44 -11.25 -7.57
N ALA A 180 -1.47 -12.17 -7.60
CA ALA A 180 -1.29 -13.15 -6.52
C ALA A 180 -0.93 -12.47 -5.19
N GLN A 181 -0.02 -11.49 -5.21
CA GLN A 181 0.38 -10.72 -4.03
C GLN A 181 -0.82 -9.99 -3.41
N TYR A 182 -1.72 -9.42 -4.22
CA TYR A 182 -2.92 -8.77 -3.71
C TYR A 182 -3.76 -9.73 -2.88
N CYS A 183 -4.04 -10.92 -3.41
CA CYS A 183 -4.84 -11.94 -2.72
C CYS A 183 -4.20 -12.34 -1.39
N VAL A 184 -2.88 -12.55 -1.37
CA VAL A 184 -2.14 -12.87 -0.14
C VAL A 184 -2.19 -11.71 0.85
N LEU A 185 -1.92 -10.49 0.41
CA LEU A 185 -1.88 -9.30 1.27
C LEU A 185 -3.25 -8.96 1.86
N ILE A 186 -4.32 -8.98 1.05
CA ILE A 186 -5.65 -8.63 1.54
C ILE A 186 -6.16 -9.66 2.55
N PHE A 187 -5.88 -10.94 2.33
CA PHE A 187 -6.22 -12.01 3.27
C PHE A 187 -5.40 -11.86 4.56
N ALA A 188 -4.08 -11.68 4.44
CA ALA A 188 -3.18 -11.51 5.57
C ALA A 188 -3.50 -10.26 6.42
N TYR A 189 -4.05 -9.20 5.81
CA TYR A 189 -4.44 -8.00 6.54
C TYR A 189 -5.83 -8.11 7.17
N THR A 190 -6.81 -8.62 6.42
CA THR A 190 -8.22 -8.57 6.81
C THR A 190 -8.58 -9.68 7.80
N VAL A 191 -8.04 -10.89 7.63
CA VAL A 191 -8.41 -12.04 8.47
C VAL A 191 -8.02 -11.81 9.94
N PRO A 192 -6.77 -11.42 10.27
CA PRO A 192 -6.42 -11.10 11.66
C PRO A 192 -7.27 -9.96 12.21
N ALA A 193 -7.55 -8.92 11.40
CA ALA A 193 -8.38 -7.80 11.82
C ALA A 193 -9.81 -8.23 12.20
N VAL A 194 -10.42 -9.15 11.43
CA VAL A 194 -11.74 -9.73 11.73
C VAL A 194 -11.72 -10.47 13.06
N PHE A 195 -10.73 -11.33 13.29
CA PHE A 195 -10.63 -12.09 14.55
C PHE A 195 -10.39 -11.18 15.76
N ILE A 196 -9.53 -10.16 15.63
CA ILE A 196 -9.30 -9.20 16.71
C ILE A 196 -10.57 -8.39 16.99
N SER A 197 -11.28 -7.93 15.95
CA SER A 197 -12.56 -7.24 16.08
C SER A 197 -13.60 -8.10 16.80
N MET A 198 -13.73 -9.37 16.43
CA MET A 198 -14.63 -10.30 17.10
C MET A 198 -14.27 -10.52 18.56
N HIS A 199 -12.97 -10.62 18.87
CA HIS A 199 -12.52 -10.84 20.24
C HIS A 199 -12.74 -9.62 21.14
N LEU A 200 -12.53 -8.40 20.62
CA LEU A 200 -12.65 -7.17 21.39
C LEU A 200 -14.08 -6.65 21.49
N THR A 201 -14.88 -6.76 20.43
CA THR A 201 -16.20 -6.11 20.36
C THR A 201 -17.35 -7.02 19.91
N GLY A 202 -17.06 -8.29 19.60
CA GLY A 202 -18.06 -9.24 19.09
C GLY A 202 -18.51 -8.97 17.64
N GLN A 203 -18.01 -7.92 16.99
CA GLN A 203 -18.37 -7.58 15.61
C GLN A 203 -17.38 -8.18 14.61
N PRO A 204 -17.84 -8.92 13.58
CA PRO A 204 -16.95 -9.53 12.59
C PRO A 204 -16.38 -8.52 11.58
N LEU A 205 -17.03 -7.38 11.37
CA LEU A 205 -16.53 -6.34 10.46
C LEU A 205 -15.64 -5.36 11.24
N PRO A 206 -14.32 -5.29 11.00
CA PRO A 206 -13.41 -4.43 11.76
C PRO A 206 -13.77 -2.95 11.69
N GLN A 207 -14.36 -2.52 10.57
CA GLN A 207 -14.81 -1.13 10.38
C GLN A 207 -15.92 -0.76 11.37
N VAL A 208 -16.86 -1.69 11.60
CA VAL A 208 -17.94 -1.53 12.58
C VAL A 208 -17.41 -1.76 13.99
N GLY A 209 -16.50 -2.73 14.13
CA GLY A 209 -15.79 -3.04 15.37
C GLY A 209 -15.14 -1.81 15.99
N LEU A 210 -14.46 -1.00 15.18
CA LEU A 210 -13.80 0.22 15.60
C LEU A 210 -14.73 1.20 16.34
N GLY A 211 -15.99 1.33 15.91
CA GLY A 211 -16.98 2.22 16.53
C GLY A 211 -17.90 1.53 17.53
N SER A 212 -17.68 0.26 17.83
CA SER A 212 -18.58 -0.55 18.67
C SER A 212 -18.12 -0.63 20.12
N LYS A 213 -18.99 -1.17 20.97
CA LYS A 213 -18.73 -1.37 22.39
C LYS A 213 -17.91 -2.63 22.62
N MET A 214 -16.99 -2.55 23.57
CA MET A 214 -16.25 -3.69 24.10
C MET A 214 -17.12 -4.47 25.09
N ALA A 215 -16.62 -5.63 25.54
CA ALA A 215 -17.33 -6.50 26.49
C ALA A 215 -17.67 -5.81 27.83
N ASP A 216 -16.92 -4.77 28.20
CA ASP A 216 -17.16 -3.94 29.39
C ASP A 216 -18.22 -2.84 29.20
N GLY A 217 -18.82 -2.75 28.00
CA GLY A 217 -19.85 -1.78 27.66
C GLY A 217 -19.33 -0.39 27.26
N THR A 218 -18.01 -0.16 27.32
CA THR A 218 -17.36 1.09 26.87
C THR A 218 -17.10 1.05 25.36
N TYR A 219 -17.10 2.20 24.69
CA TYR A 219 -16.71 2.25 23.28
C TYR A 219 -15.20 2.03 23.14
N LEU A 220 -14.78 1.27 22.13
CA LEU A 220 -13.37 0.95 21.91
C LEU A 220 -12.50 2.21 21.78
N LEU A 221 -13.00 3.24 21.07
CA LEU A 221 -12.30 4.50 20.89
C LEU A 221 -12.19 5.31 22.19
N ASP A 222 -13.25 5.35 23.00
CA ASP A 222 -13.24 6.06 24.29
C ASP A 222 -12.28 5.38 25.27
N LYS A 223 -12.26 4.04 25.29
CA LYS A 223 -11.31 3.26 26.08
C LYS A 223 -9.87 3.50 25.62
N LEU A 224 -9.66 3.54 24.31
CA LEU A 224 -8.35 3.82 23.73
C LEU A 224 -7.87 5.23 24.08
N ASP A 225 -8.73 6.24 23.97
CA ASP A 225 -8.40 7.61 24.38
C ASP A 225 -8.00 7.65 25.86
N THR A 226 -8.80 7.04 26.75
CA THR A 226 -8.51 6.96 28.19
C THR A 226 -7.12 6.37 28.46
N VAL A 227 -6.83 5.20 27.88
CA VAL A 227 -5.54 4.51 28.07
C VAL A 227 -4.38 5.35 27.52
N VAL A 228 -4.56 5.99 26.36
CA VAL A 228 -3.54 6.82 25.72
C VAL A 228 -3.27 8.09 26.55
N THR A 229 -4.31 8.74 27.06
CA THR A 229 -4.21 9.96 27.87
C THR A 229 -3.61 9.69 29.25
N ASP A 230 -3.97 8.58 29.89
CA ASP A 230 -3.42 8.18 31.19
C ASP A 230 -1.91 7.93 31.12
N LEU A 231 -1.42 7.49 29.97
CA LEU A 231 0.00 7.31 29.67
C LEU A 231 0.72 8.63 29.29
N GLY A 232 0.02 9.77 29.30
CA GLY A 232 0.57 11.10 29.01
C GLY A 232 0.67 11.46 27.52
N PHE A 233 0.05 10.67 26.63
CA PHE A 233 -0.06 11.01 25.22
C PHE A 233 -1.32 11.87 24.96
N LYS A 234 -1.37 12.52 23.79
CA LYS A 234 -2.58 13.23 23.34
C LYS A 234 -3.67 12.23 22.93
N GLU A 235 -4.92 12.64 23.07
CA GLU A 235 -6.09 11.88 22.61
C GLU A 235 -5.88 11.32 21.19
N TYR A 236 -6.20 10.04 21.03
CA TYR A 236 -6.07 9.30 19.79
C TYR A 236 -7.11 9.75 18.76
N THR A 237 -8.31 10.14 19.18
CA THR A 237 -9.43 10.49 18.28
C THR A 237 -9.45 11.95 17.81
N THR A 238 -8.90 12.89 18.58
CA THR A 238 -8.99 14.33 18.29
C THR A 238 -7.67 14.95 17.81
N SER A 239 -6.60 14.16 17.74
CA SER A 239 -5.29 14.63 17.31
C SER A 239 -5.32 15.20 15.89
N VAL A 240 -4.88 16.46 15.73
CA VAL A 240 -4.75 17.09 14.41
C VAL A 240 -3.27 17.16 14.04
N LEU A 241 -2.90 16.54 12.91
CA LEU A 241 -1.53 16.58 12.42
C LEU A 241 -1.14 18.02 12.04
N GLY A 242 -0.04 18.52 12.58
CA GLY A 242 0.42 19.89 12.33
C GLY A 242 -0.32 20.96 13.13
N GLY A 243 -1.07 20.60 14.18
CA GLY A 243 -1.64 21.51 15.19
C GLY A 243 -2.84 22.36 14.74
N SER A 244 -3.15 22.40 13.44
CA SER A 244 -4.27 23.15 12.89
C SER A 244 -5.00 22.36 11.81
N LYS A 245 -6.33 22.47 11.77
CA LYS A 245 -7.17 21.86 10.73
C LYS A 245 -6.80 22.36 9.32
N LEU A 246 -6.31 23.61 9.22
CA LEU A 246 -5.81 24.16 7.96
C LEU A 246 -4.55 23.41 7.49
N ASN A 247 -3.59 23.18 8.39
CA ASN A 247 -2.37 22.44 8.07
C ASN A 247 -2.70 21.01 7.66
N MET A 248 -3.64 20.37 8.36
CA MET A 248 -4.13 19.04 8.01
C MET A 248 -4.75 19.00 6.60
N PHE A 249 -5.55 20.01 6.26
CA PHE A 249 -6.14 20.15 4.92
C PHE A 249 -5.09 20.36 3.83
N VAL A 250 -4.18 21.32 4.02
CA VAL A 250 -3.11 21.62 3.05
C VAL A 250 -2.19 20.43 2.87
N TYR A 251 -1.82 19.74 3.97
CA TYR A 251 -1.01 18.54 3.92
C TYR A 251 -1.71 17.40 3.16
N THR A 252 -3.00 17.21 3.40
CA THR A 252 -3.83 16.24 2.64
C THR A 252 -3.83 16.58 1.15
N LEU A 253 -4.03 17.85 0.79
CA LEU A 253 -4.01 18.31 -0.60
C LEU A 253 -2.65 18.08 -1.27
N THR A 254 -1.55 18.41 -0.59
CA THR A 254 -0.19 18.14 -1.08
C THR A 254 0.04 16.65 -1.32
N LEU A 255 -0.42 15.79 -0.40
CA LEU A 255 -0.36 14.34 -0.57
C LEU A 255 -1.19 13.85 -1.75
N MET A 256 -2.39 14.41 -1.98
CA MET A 256 -3.23 14.06 -3.14
C MET A 256 -2.54 14.39 -4.45
N ILE A 257 -1.98 15.61 -4.57
CA ILE A 257 -1.28 16.05 -5.78
C ILE A 257 -0.02 15.21 -6.00
N GLY A 258 0.77 14.97 -4.95
CA GLY A 258 1.99 14.16 -5.04
C GLY A 258 1.70 12.71 -5.46
N THR A 259 0.64 12.12 -4.91
CA THR A 259 0.17 10.78 -5.26
C THR A 259 -0.21 10.66 -6.74
N ALA A 260 -0.89 11.68 -7.29
CA ALA A 260 -1.29 11.66 -8.69
C ALA A 260 -0.09 11.66 -9.66
N GLY A 261 1.08 12.08 -9.20
CA GLY A 261 2.32 12.09 -9.99
C GLY A 261 3.13 10.78 -9.95
N LEU A 262 2.67 9.73 -9.24
CA LEU A 262 3.46 8.52 -9.03
C LEU A 262 3.69 7.74 -10.33
N PRO A 263 4.96 7.63 -10.80
CA PRO A 263 5.25 7.09 -12.12
C PRO A 263 4.95 5.60 -12.25
N HIS A 264 5.10 4.82 -11.18
CA HIS A 264 4.83 3.38 -11.17
C HIS A 264 3.33 3.05 -11.31
N VAL A 265 2.45 3.90 -10.78
CA VAL A 265 1.00 3.75 -10.96
C VAL A 265 0.58 4.20 -12.35
N ILE A 266 1.18 5.27 -12.87
CA ILE A 266 0.83 5.80 -14.18
C ILE A 266 1.07 4.77 -15.30
N THR A 267 2.17 4.02 -15.24
CA THR A 267 2.48 3.02 -16.28
C THR A 267 1.46 1.88 -16.35
N ARG A 268 0.74 1.61 -15.25
CA ARG A 268 -0.35 0.60 -15.19
C ARG A 268 -1.59 0.97 -15.99
N PHE A 269 -1.76 2.24 -16.41
CA PHE A 269 -2.83 2.58 -17.35
C PHE A 269 -2.46 2.28 -18.81
N PHE A 270 -1.19 1.96 -19.09
CA PHE A 270 -0.76 1.57 -20.42
C PHE A 270 -0.95 0.08 -20.71
N THR A 271 -1.24 -0.76 -19.71
CA THR A 271 -1.40 -2.23 -19.82
C THR A 271 -2.82 -2.69 -20.18
N VAL A 272 -3.82 -1.82 -20.11
CA VAL A 272 -5.20 -2.12 -20.51
C VAL A 272 -5.41 -1.84 -22.00
N PRO A 273 -6.42 -2.44 -22.68
CA PRO A 273 -6.59 -2.28 -24.13
C PRO A 273 -7.24 -0.95 -24.54
N ARG A 274 -8.30 -0.49 -23.85
CA ARG A 274 -9.09 0.71 -24.25
C ARG A 274 -9.12 1.79 -23.16
N VAL A 275 -9.51 3.02 -23.54
CA VAL A 275 -9.69 4.15 -22.59
C VAL A 275 -10.80 3.87 -21.58
N LYS A 276 -11.92 3.25 -22.01
CA LYS A 276 -13.00 2.81 -21.11
C LYS A 276 -12.48 1.81 -20.06
N ASP A 277 -11.64 0.89 -20.50
CA ASP A 277 -11.02 -0.14 -19.67
C ASP A 277 -10.02 0.45 -18.68
N ALA A 278 -9.31 1.52 -19.05
CA ALA A 278 -8.45 2.28 -18.13
C ALA A 278 -9.24 2.92 -16.98
N ARG A 279 -10.40 3.52 -17.28
CA ARG A 279 -11.29 4.09 -16.24
C ARG A 279 -11.87 3.00 -15.35
N SER A 280 -12.33 1.90 -15.93
CA SER A 280 -12.85 0.77 -15.16
C SER A 280 -11.77 0.14 -14.29
N SER A 281 -10.54 0.00 -14.80
CA SER A 281 -9.41 -0.51 -14.03
C SER A 281 -9.04 0.40 -12.87
N ALA A 282 -9.08 1.73 -13.07
CA ALA A 282 -8.90 2.69 -11.98
C ALA A 282 -9.99 2.55 -10.91
N GLY A 283 -11.25 2.37 -11.31
CA GLY A 283 -12.36 2.13 -10.39
C GLY A 283 -12.19 0.82 -9.59
N TRP A 284 -11.82 -0.28 -10.25
CA TRP A 284 -11.53 -1.54 -9.58
C TRP A 284 -10.37 -1.44 -8.60
N ALA A 285 -9.29 -0.73 -8.97
CA ALA A 285 -8.17 -0.48 -8.08
C ALA A 285 -8.62 0.29 -6.82
N LEU A 286 -9.46 1.32 -6.95
CA LEU A 286 -10.01 2.03 -5.80
C LEU A 286 -10.83 1.12 -4.88
N VAL A 287 -11.66 0.23 -5.44
CA VAL A 287 -12.42 -0.75 -4.65
C VAL A 287 -11.46 -1.65 -3.87
N PHE A 288 -10.44 -2.19 -4.53
CA PHE A 288 -9.47 -3.09 -3.91
C PHE A 288 -8.59 -2.40 -2.86
N ILE A 289 -8.22 -1.14 -3.07
CA ILE A 289 -7.49 -0.31 -2.09
C ILE A 289 -8.40 0.01 -0.90
N ALA A 290 -9.67 0.34 -1.14
CA ALA A 290 -10.64 0.65 -0.09
C ALA A 290 -10.85 -0.52 0.88
N LEU A 291 -10.79 -1.77 0.39
CA LEU A 291 -10.87 -2.95 1.26
C LEU A 291 -9.78 -2.95 2.35
N LEU A 292 -8.53 -2.60 2.02
CA LEU A 292 -7.48 -2.47 3.03
C LEU A 292 -7.60 -1.17 3.82
N TYR A 293 -7.84 -0.05 3.14
CA TYR A 293 -7.78 1.29 3.75
C TYR A 293 -8.90 1.50 4.77
N THR A 294 -10.05 0.85 4.61
CA THR A 294 -11.12 0.90 5.61
C THR A 294 -10.83 0.02 6.83
N VAL A 295 -10.04 -1.04 6.67
CA VAL A 295 -9.63 -1.94 7.76
C VAL A 295 -8.44 -1.38 8.53
N ALA A 296 -7.57 -0.60 7.89
CA ALA A 296 -6.33 -0.09 8.48
C ALA A 296 -6.52 0.73 9.78
N PRO A 297 -7.52 1.63 9.89
CA PRO A 297 -7.81 2.33 11.14
C PRO A 297 -8.17 1.39 12.29
N ALA A 298 -8.92 0.33 12.00
CA ALA A 298 -9.29 -0.68 13.00
C ALA A 298 -8.05 -1.44 13.47
N VAL A 299 -7.20 -1.89 12.54
CA VAL A 299 -5.93 -2.57 12.88
C VAL A 299 -5.02 -1.67 13.72
N GLY A 300 -4.86 -0.40 13.35
CA GLY A 300 -4.02 0.54 14.09
C GLY A 300 -4.52 0.79 15.52
N ALA A 301 -5.82 1.02 15.69
CA ALA A 301 -6.42 1.26 17.01
C ALA A 301 -6.37 0.01 17.90
N MET A 302 -6.75 -1.14 17.35
CA MET A 302 -6.76 -2.40 18.10
C MET A 302 -5.34 -2.85 18.47
N ALA A 303 -4.37 -2.69 17.56
CA ALA A 303 -2.96 -2.98 17.84
C ALA A 303 -2.39 -2.05 18.91
N ARG A 304 -2.75 -0.75 18.89
CA ARG A 304 -2.33 0.22 19.91
C ARG A 304 -2.87 -0.15 21.29
N LEU A 305 -4.16 -0.51 21.37
CA LEU A 305 -4.80 -0.96 22.60
C LEU A 305 -4.12 -2.23 23.15
N ASN A 306 -3.87 -3.21 22.29
CA ASN A 306 -3.22 -4.47 22.67
C ASN A 306 -1.76 -4.25 23.15
N LEU A 307 -0.99 -3.40 22.45
CA LEU A 307 0.37 -3.04 22.87
C LEU A 307 0.38 -2.37 24.25
N MET A 308 -0.54 -1.43 24.48
CA MET A 308 -0.61 -0.70 25.75
C MET A 308 -0.97 -1.62 26.92
N THR A 309 -1.95 -2.50 26.72
CA THR A 309 -2.38 -3.48 27.73
C THR A 309 -1.32 -4.55 28.01
N THR A 310 -0.51 -4.93 27.01
CA THR A 310 0.54 -5.95 27.18
C THR A 310 1.80 -5.39 27.86
N ILE A 311 2.20 -4.14 27.53
CA ILE A 311 3.41 -3.51 28.09
C ILE A 311 3.16 -2.99 29.51
N GLN A 312 1.97 -2.45 29.77
CA GLN A 312 1.53 -1.98 31.07
C GLN A 312 0.25 -2.75 31.41
N PRO A 313 0.35 -4.02 31.87
CA PRO A 313 -0.81 -4.68 32.43
C PRO A 313 -1.32 -3.78 33.56
N SER A 314 -2.60 -3.40 33.49
CA SER A 314 -3.25 -2.71 34.60
C SER A 314 -2.94 -3.48 35.89
N PRO A 315 -2.69 -2.79 37.03
CA PRO A 315 -2.58 -3.48 38.31
C PRO A 315 -3.83 -4.35 38.42
N THR A 316 -3.62 -5.65 38.45
CA THR A 316 -4.62 -6.69 38.60
C THR A 316 -5.75 -6.24 39.53
N GLU A 317 -7.00 -6.37 39.07
CA GLU A 317 -8.01 -6.88 40.00
C GLU A 317 -7.64 -8.31 40.40
#